data_AF-A0A8J6IEB6-F1
#
_entry.id   AF-A0A8J6IEB6-F1
#
_cell.length_a   1.000
_cell.length_b   1.000
_cell.length_c   1.000
_cell.angle_alpha   90.00
_cell.angle_beta   90.00
_cell.angle_gamma   90.00
#
_symmetry.space_group_name_H-M   'P 1'
#
loop_
_entity.id
_entity.type
_entity.pdbx_description
1 polymer ?
#
loop_
_entity_poly.entity_id
_entity_poly.type
_entity_poly.pdbx_seq_one_letter_code
_entity_poly.pdbx_strand_id
1 'polypeptide(L)' 'MTYSRAGTSRIIIDHTGVPTAMRGMGVGEKLVRRGVEDARKEGVKIIPLCPFAKATIEKHEELQDVLN' A
#
# COMPACT_ATOMS: atom_id res chain seq x y z
N MET A 1 -5.93 7.07 -0.69
CA MET A 1 -5.63 5.69 -1.12
C MET A 1 -6.93 4.93 -1.14
N THR A 2 -7.20 4.17 -2.20
CA THR A 2 -8.33 3.24 -2.27
C THR A 2 -7.81 1.82 -2.21
N TYR A 3 -8.66 0.92 -1.70
CA TYR A 3 -8.42 -0.51 -1.72
C TYR A 3 -9.75 -1.26 -1.76
N SER A 4 -9.70 -2.51 -2.21
CA SER A 4 -10.81 -3.45 -2.13
C SER A 4 -10.38 -4.73 -1.40
N ARG A 5 -11.34 -5.48 -0.83
CA ARG A 5 -11.04 -6.78 -0.21
C ARG A 5 -11.16 -7.89 -1.26
N ALA A 6 -10.15 -8.76 -1.32
CA ALA A 6 -10.12 -9.94 -2.16
C ALA A 6 -10.26 -11.19 -1.27
N GLY A 7 -11.52 -11.57 -1.01
CA GLY A 7 -11.83 -12.59 0.00
C GLY A 7 -11.60 -12.10 1.43
N THR A 8 -11.31 -13.03 2.33
CA THR A 8 -11.18 -12.74 3.78
C THR A 8 -9.76 -12.35 4.19
N SER A 9 -8.75 -12.81 3.46
CA SER A 9 -7.33 -12.72 3.86
C SER A 9 -6.48 -11.78 3.01
N ARG A 10 -7.06 -11.05 2.05
CA ARG A 10 -6.30 -10.18 1.14
C ARG A 10 -7.01 -8.86 0.87
N ILE A 11 -6.20 -7.83 0.64
CA ILE A 11 -6.63 -6.52 0.14
C ILE A 11 -5.88 -6.18 -1.14
N ILE A 12 -6.53 -5.45 -2.03
CA ILE A 12 -5.96 -4.95 -3.27
C ILE A 12 -5.81 -3.45 -3.14
N ILE A 13 -4.59 -2.92 -3.23
CA ILE A 13 -4.37 -1.47 -3.34
C ILE A 13 -4.40 -1.11 -4.82
N ASP A 14 -5.53 -0.56 -5.28
CA ASP A 14 -5.77 -0.23 -6.69
C ASP A 14 -5.35 1.20 -7.05
N HIS A 15 -5.41 2.15 -6.10
CA HIS A 15 -4.99 3.53 -6.37
C HIS A 15 -4.41 4.27 -5.16
N THR A 16 -3.28 4.95 -5.37
CA THR A 16 -2.67 5.88 -4.42
C THR A 16 -2.58 7.28 -5.04
N GLY A 17 -3.59 8.11 -4.78
CA GLY A 17 -3.62 9.50 -5.21
C GLY A 17 -3.04 10.44 -4.16
N VAL A 18 -2.23 11.41 -4.62
CA VAL A 18 -1.71 12.51 -3.80
C VAL A 18 -2.05 13.83 -4.50
N PRO A 19 -2.67 14.80 -3.81
CA PRO A 19 -2.94 16.11 -4.40
C PRO A 19 -1.67 16.76 -4.94
N THR A 20 -1.76 17.49 -6.04
CA THR A 20 -0.59 18.15 -6.67
C THR A 20 0.16 19.05 -5.69
N ALA A 21 -0.55 19.77 -4.82
CA ALA A 21 0.01 20.64 -3.79
C ALA A 21 0.89 19.89 -2.75
N MET A 22 0.77 18.56 -2.67
CA MET A 22 1.52 17.71 -1.74
C MET A 22 2.56 16.82 -2.44
N ARG A 23 2.80 17.02 -3.74
CA ARG A 23 3.87 16.32 -4.46
C ARG A 23 5.24 16.71 -3.87
N GLY A 24 6.17 15.75 -3.83
CA GLY A 24 7.50 15.94 -3.26
C GLY A 24 7.58 15.87 -1.73
N MET A 25 6.44 15.83 -1.03
CA MET A 25 6.40 15.79 0.45
C MET A 25 6.39 14.36 1.04
N GLY A 26 6.53 13.33 0.21
CA GLY A 26 6.52 11.92 0.65
C GLY A 26 5.16 11.39 1.13
N VAL A 27 4.05 12.10 0.88
CA VAL A 27 2.71 11.71 1.37
C VAL A 27 2.26 10.36 0.82
N GLY A 28 2.52 10.09 -0.47
CA GLY A 28 2.16 8.80 -1.07
C GLY A 28 2.84 7.62 -0.38
N GLU A 29 4.12 7.75 -0.06
CA GLU A 29 4.86 6.70 0.65
C GLU A 29 4.28 6.48 2.07
N LYS A 30 3.98 7.57 2.80
CA LYS A 30 3.35 7.47 4.12
C LYS A 30 2.01 6.74 4.07
N LEU A 31 1.20 6.97 3.03
CA LEU A 31 -0.06 6.25 2.83
C LEU A 31 0.16 4.75 2.64
N VAL A 32 1.12 4.37 1.80
CA VAL A 32 1.46 2.95 1.56
C VAL A 32 1.97 2.28 2.83
N ARG A 33 2.91 2.92 3.54
CA ARG A 33 3.44 2.41 4.81
C ARG A 33 2.33 2.18 5.84
N ARG A 34 1.41 3.14 5.96
CA ARG A 34 0.26 2.98 6.85
C ARG A 34 -0.65 1.82 6.41
N GLY A 35 -0.92 1.69 5.12
CA GLY A 35 -1.68 0.55 4.58
C GLY A 35 -1.04 -0.80 4.89
N VAL A 36 0.30 -0.89 4.80
CA VAL A 36 1.07 -2.08 5.19
C VAL A 36 0.91 -2.38 6.68
N GLU A 37 1.04 -1.39 7.56
CA GLU A 37 0.84 -1.57 9.00
C GLU A 37 -0.56 -2.06 9.35
N ASP A 38 -1.58 -1.50 8.69
CA ASP A 38 -2.97 -1.90 8.92
C ASP A 38 -3.19 -3.35 8.42
N ALA A 39 -2.62 -3.72 7.27
CA ALA A 39 -2.65 -5.10 6.79
C ALA A 39 -1.97 -6.09 7.76
N ARG A 40 -0.83 -5.73 8.37
CA ARG A 40 -0.18 -6.54 9.41
C ARG A 40 -1.08 -6.74 10.62
N LYS A 41 -1.70 -5.67 11.11
CA LYS A 41 -2.60 -5.71 12.27
C LYS A 41 -3.82 -6.59 12.02
N GLU A 42 -4.38 -6.54 10.82
CA GLU A 42 -5.52 -7.37 10.42
C GLU A 42 -5.13 -8.80 10.04
N GLY A 43 -3.83 -9.11 9.92
CA GLY A 43 -3.34 -10.41 9.47
C GLY A 43 -3.71 -10.71 8.00
N VAL A 44 -3.91 -9.67 7.18
CA VAL A 44 -4.22 -9.80 5.76
C VAL A 44 -3.00 -9.47 4.90
N LYS A 45 -2.97 -10.00 3.68
CA LYS A 45 -1.92 -9.73 2.71
C LYS A 45 -2.35 -8.69 1.67
N ILE A 46 -1.38 -8.05 1.02
CA ILE A 46 -1.58 -6.99 0.05
C ILE A 46 -1.26 -7.47 -1.37
N ILE A 47 -2.15 -7.16 -2.31
CA ILE A 47 -1.92 -7.23 -3.75
C ILE A 47 -1.81 -5.79 -4.28
N PRO A 48 -0.60 -5.27 -4.57
CA PRO A 48 -0.43 -3.88 -4.98
C PRO A 48 -0.61 -3.71 -6.50
N LEU A 49 -1.85 -3.53 -6.97
CA LEU A 49 -2.11 -3.27 -8.40
C LEU A 49 -1.75 -1.84 -8.81
N CYS A 50 -1.82 -0.88 -7.88
CA CYS A 50 -1.34 0.47 -8.11
C CYS A 50 0.19 0.45 -8.34
N PRO A 51 0.70 0.93 -9.50
CA PRO A 51 2.14 0.92 -9.77
C PRO A 51 2.97 1.68 -8.73
N PHE A 52 2.43 2.77 -8.18
CA PHE A 52 3.08 3.55 -7.13
C PHE A 52 3.21 2.74 -5.84
N ALA A 53 2.14 2.06 -5.42
CA ALA A 53 2.16 1.24 -4.21
C ALA A 53 3.14 0.06 -4.38
N LYS A 54 3.09 -0.60 -5.54
CA LYS A 54 4.01 -1.69 -5.89
C LYS A 54 5.47 -1.24 -5.80
N ALA A 55 5.84 -0.18 -6.52
CA ALA A 55 7.20 0.34 -6.51
C ALA A 55 7.65 0.77 -5.10
N THR A 56 6.74 1.33 -4.30
CA THR A 56 7.04 1.74 -2.92
C THR A 56 7.35 0.53 -2.03
N ILE A 57 6.58 -0.56 -2.14
CA ILE A 57 6.81 -1.77 -1.35
C ILE A 57 8.06 -2.52 -1.84
N GLU A 58 8.27 -2.62 -3.17
CA GLU A 58 9.46 -3.27 -3.74
C GLU A 58 10.76 -2.56 -3.34
N LYS A 59 10.75 -1.23 -3.24
CA LYS A 59 11.92 -0.44 -2.81
C LYS A 59 12.29 -0.65 -1.32
N HIS A 60 11.36 -1.13 -0.50
CA HIS A 60 11.49 -1.20 0.95
C HIS A 60 11.31 -2.65 1.41
N GLU A 61 12.41 -3.37 1.59
CA GLU A 61 12.41 -4.78 2.01
C GLU A 61 11.60 -5.00 3.30
N GLU A 62 11.60 -4.02 4.21
CA GLU A 62 10.84 -4.09 5.46
C GLU A 62 9.32 -4.05 5.27
N LEU A 63 8.81 -3.73 4.08
CA LEU A 63 7.39 -3.70 3.76
C LEU A 63 6.93 -4.95 2.98
N GLN A 64 7.85 -5.82 2.58
CA GLN A 64 7.53 -6.93 1.69
C GLN A 64 6.90 -8.14 2.40
N ASP A 65 6.95 -8.18 3.73
CA ASP A 65 6.35 -9.22 4.56
C ASP A 65 4.82 -9.35 4.40
N VAL A 66 4.15 -8.28 3.96
CA VAL A 66 2.69 -8.30 3.70
C VAL A 66 2.34 -8.68 2.26
N LEU A 67 3.32 -8.91 1.38
CA LEU A 67 3.04 -9.39 0.03
C LEU A 67 2.54 -10.85 0.06
N ASN A 68 1.71 -11.19 -0.93
CA ASN A 68 1.25 -12.55 -1.24
C ASN A 68 1.54 -12.84 -2.70
#